data_AF-A0AAD2JH22-F1
#
_entry.id   AF-A0AAD2JH22-F1
#
_cell.length_a   1.000
_cell.length_b   1.000
_cell.length_c   1.000
_cell.angle_alpha   90.00
_cell.angle_beta   90.00
_cell.angle_gamma   90.00
#
_symmetry.space_group_name_H-M   'P 1'
#
loop_
_entity.id
_entity.type
_entity.pdbx_description
1 polymer ?
#
loop_
_entity_poly.entity_id
_entity_poly.type
_entity_poly.pdbx_seq_one_letter_code
_entity_poly.pdbx_strand_id
1 'polypeptide(L)'
;MADPSGFVTSPPSTYVKIINTARAEMNGQFGLVLGYSEERTRYVLVLCNNGAQAMLRPENLEPCSTVEKYQAQYQQIRNDPRIKQKMTELYGNANQMLGGRAKPEHAAGAMGVVFLLLIYFVGFSKMIMLTSLIMLVGLIVAPDIQAFGIKKWKLILRNFPTRCRETIEQTVPQARGRVTNPMACGFVLFMILVAGRTLFLSSGKAPSVAPNPPMMQEATRTATRSLLDTTTTTTTAKNAIDEAYKMGYNDATSSLPFGTASLAELKEQVSAATSASSVPPTQDILYDYPPPPPPQKSGGFGMGSIMSLFMIGRTCMQNGMTGDGNFDPQLLLANLQLMPMPQKAILGFSVFNLLRAFL
;
A
#
# COMPACT_ATOMS: atom_id res chain seq x y z
N MET A 1 24.78 9.31 -29.75
CA MET A 1 23.57 10.15 -29.67
C MET A 1 23.58 10.82 -28.31
N ALA A 2 24.01 12.08 -28.25
CA ALA A 2 24.01 12.83 -27.00
C ALA A 2 22.60 13.39 -26.77
N ASP A 3 21.90 12.85 -25.77
CA ASP A 3 20.64 13.41 -25.28
C ASP A 3 20.96 14.40 -24.15
N PRO A 4 20.88 15.71 -24.39
CA PRO A 4 21.39 16.70 -23.43
C PRO A 4 20.61 16.72 -22.12
N SER A 5 19.33 16.32 -22.11
CA SER A 5 18.46 16.35 -20.94
C SER A 5 18.06 14.96 -20.42
N GLY A 6 18.47 13.88 -21.10
CA GLY A 6 18.17 12.51 -20.68
C GLY A 6 16.67 12.14 -20.80
N PHE A 7 15.92 12.79 -21.69
CA PHE A 7 14.50 12.49 -21.89
C PHE A 7 14.23 11.29 -22.79
N VAL A 8 15.15 10.92 -23.68
CA VAL A 8 15.00 9.83 -24.63
C VAL A 8 15.22 8.49 -23.93
N THR A 9 14.18 7.65 -23.92
CA THR A 9 14.27 6.27 -23.43
C THR A 9 13.93 5.29 -24.55
N SER A 10 14.51 4.09 -24.51
CA SER A 10 14.19 2.99 -25.43
C SER A 10 13.68 1.80 -24.61
N PRO A 11 12.35 1.53 -24.57
CA PRO A 11 11.26 2.16 -25.34
C PRO A 11 10.89 3.58 -24.85
N PRO A 12 10.23 4.41 -25.69
CA PRO A 12 9.85 5.77 -25.33
C PRO A 12 8.80 5.76 -24.22
N SER A 13 9.16 6.32 -23.05
CA SER A 13 8.35 6.27 -21.83
C SER A 13 8.31 7.61 -21.07
N THR A 14 9.11 8.58 -21.50
CA THR A 14 9.23 9.88 -20.83
C THR A 14 8.15 10.84 -21.34
N TYR A 15 7.27 11.26 -20.44
CA TYR A 15 6.31 12.34 -20.67
C TYR A 15 6.92 13.67 -20.24
N VAL A 16 6.75 14.68 -21.09
CA VAL A 16 7.19 16.05 -20.85
C VAL A 16 6.02 17.01 -21.02
N LYS A 17 6.05 18.09 -20.24
CA LYS A 17 5.12 19.20 -20.32
C LYS A 17 5.73 20.29 -21.17
N ILE A 18 4.95 20.84 -22.09
CA ILE A 18 5.39 21.89 -22.99
C ILE A 18 5.20 23.24 -22.30
N ILE A 19 6.27 24.02 -22.22
CA ILE A 19 6.28 25.36 -21.61
C ILE A 19 6.97 26.36 -22.54
N ASN A 20 6.68 27.64 -22.37
CA ASN A 20 7.38 28.77 -23.03
C ASN A 20 7.49 28.69 -24.55
N THR A 21 6.53 28.05 -25.23
CA THR A 21 6.46 28.06 -26.69
C THR A 21 5.77 29.33 -27.19
N ALA A 22 6.11 29.75 -28.41
CA ALA A 22 5.48 30.88 -29.08
C ALA A 22 3.97 30.66 -29.36
N ARG A 23 3.52 29.40 -29.37
CA ARG A 23 2.11 29.03 -29.57
C ARG A 23 1.45 28.83 -28.20
N ALA A 24 0.64 29.79 -27.79
CA ALA A 24 -0.05 29.74 -26.50
C ALA A 24 -0.88 28.46 -26.32
N GLU A 25 -1.46 27.90 -27.39
CA GLU A 25 -2.23 26.64 -27.30
C GLU A 25 -1.39 25.40 -27.01
N MET A 26 -0.08 25.43 -27.27
CA MET A 26 0.82 24.30 -26.99
C MET A 26 1.30 24.30 -25.53
N ASN A 27 1.30 25.46 -24.87
CA ASN A 27 1.75 25.58 -23.50
C ASN A 27 0.77 24.85 -22.55
N GLY A 28 1.31 24.03 -21.66
CA GLY A 28 0.55 23.17 -20.76
C GLY A 28 0.08 21.85 -21.38
N GLN A 29 0.34 21.59 -22.67
CA GLN A 29 0.10 20.28 -23.26
C GLN A 29 1.19 19.28 -22.89
N PHE A 30 0.84 17.99 -22.93
CA PHE A 30 1.77 16.89 -22.68
C PHE A 30 2.21 16.22 -23.98
N GLY A 31 3.47 15.82 -24.03
CA GLY A 31 4.03 15.06 -25.14
C GLY A 31 4.83 13.85 -24.66
N LEU A 32 4.82 12.79 -25.45
CA LEU A 32 5.71 11.64 -25.29
C LEU A 32 6.96 11.86 -26.16
N VAL A 33 8.15 11.84 -25.56
CA VAL A 33 9.41 12.03 -26.28
C VAL A 33 9.76 10.74 -27.03
N LEU A 34 9.85 10.82 -28.36
CA LEU A 34 10.24 9.70 -29.21
C LEU A 34 11.75 9.64 -29.44
N GLY A 35 12.40 10.79 -29.52
CA GLY A 35 13.82 10.88 -29.81
C GLY A 35 14.31 12.33 -29.87
N TYR A 36 15.62 12.48 -30.08
CA TYR A 36 16.29 13.77 -30.21
C TYR A 36 16.94 13.88 -31.60
N SER A 37 16.62 14.95 -32.33
CA SER A 37 17.24 15.26 -33.62
C SER A 37 18.41 16.20 -33.40
N GLU A 38 19.63 15.67 -33.54
CA GLU A 38 20.87 16.40 -33.36
C GLU A 38 21.04 17.53 -34.39
N GLU A 39 20.66 17.27 -35.64
CA GLU A 39 20.71 18.26 -36.74
C GLU A 39 19.90 19.54 -36.45
N ARG A 40 18.75 19.39 -35.81
CA ARG A 40 17.82 20.51 -35.53
C ARG A 40 17.91 20.99 -34.08
N THR A 41 18.68 20.31 -33.24
CA THR A 41 18.74 20.54 -31.78
C THR A 41 17.36 20.55 -31.12
N ARG A 42 16.49 19.62 -31.53
CA ARG A 42 15.08 19.55 -31.08
C ARG A 42 14.67 18.13 -30.72
N TYR A 43 13.85 18.00 -29.69
CA TYR A 43 13.17 16.75 -29.37
C TYR A 43 11.97 16.56 -30.29
N VAL A 44 11.83 15.33 -30.79
CA VAL A 44 10.65 14.87 -31.50
C VAL A 44 9.70 14.28 -30.48
N LEU A 45 8.55 14.90 -30.30
CA LEU A 45 7.51 14.46 -29.38
C LEU A 45 6.20 14.20 -30.10
N VAL A 46 5.41 13.27 -29.58
CA VAL A 46 4.02 13.03 -29.99
C VAL A 46 3.12 13.63 -28.92
N LEU A 47 2.30 14.60 -29.30
CA LEU A 47 1.35 15.25 -28.40
C LEU A 47 0.26 14.26 -27.95
N CYS A 48 0.01 14.18 -26.64
CA CYS A 48 -0.98 13.25 -26.08
C CYS A 48 -2.43 13.61 -26.45
N ASN A 49 -2.70 14.86 -26.84
CA ASN A 49 -4.05 15.34 -27.16
C ASN A 49 -4.54 14.97 -28.57
N ASN A 50 -3.67 14.97 -29.57
CA ASN A 50 -4.05 14.75 -30.96
C ASN A 50 -3.16 13.72 -31.67
N GLY A 51 -2.11 13.22 -31.03
CA GLY A 51 -1.13 12.35 -31.65
C GLY A 51 -0.26 13.04 -32.71
N ALA A 52 -0.33 14.38 -32.84
CA ALA A 52 0.50 15.10 -33.78
C ALA A 52 1.95 15.13 -33.31
N GLN A 53 2.87 15.02 -34.26
CA GLN A 53 4.29 15.15 -33.97
C GLN A 53 4.68 16.63 -33.92
N ALA A 54 5.46 17.00 -32.90
CA ALA A 54 6.02 18.32 -32.74
C ALA A 54 7.53 18.24 -32.52
N MET A 55 8.26 19.27 -32.93
CA MET A 55 9.70 19.39 -32.71
C MET A 55 9.97 20.63 -31.86
N LEU A 56 10.34 20.42 -30.59
CA LEU A 56 10.56 21.49 -29.61
C LEU A 56 12.00 21.49 -29.10
N ARG A 57 12.47 22.68 -28.71
CA ARG A 57 13.78 22.85 -28.09
C ARG A 57 13.78 22.30 -26.65
N PRO A 58 14.95 21.89 -26.11
CA PRO A 58 15.08 21.45 -24.71
C PRO A 58 14.49 22.45 -23.70
N GLU A 59 14.72 23.74 -23.91
CA GLU A 59 14.26 24.84 -23.04
C GLU A 59 12.73 24.98 -22.93
N ASN A 60 11.99 24.39 -23.87
CA ASN A 60 10.53 24.43 -23.91
C ASN A 60 9.89 23.18 -23.29
N LEU A 61 10.67 22.33 -22.64
CA LEU A 61 10.23 21.05 -22.08
C LEU A 61 10.55 20.99 -20.59
N GLU A 62 9.54 20.64 -19.81
CA GLU A 62 9.67 20.39 -18.37
C GLU A 62 9.33 18.92 -18.09
N PRO A 63 10.10 18.22 -17.23
CA PRO A 63 9.75 16.86 -16.84
C PRO A 63 8.39 16.84 -16.11
N CYS A 64 7.46 15.99 -16.56
CA CYS A 64 6.15 15.89 -15.93
C CYS A 64 6.26 15.41 -14.47
N SER A 65 5.49 16.01 -13.58
CA SER A 65 5.23 15.47 -12.24
C SER A 65 4.49 14.12 -12.32
N THR A 66 4.50 13.36 -11.23
CA THR A 66 3.82 12.04 -11.18
C THR A 66 2.34 12.13 -11.54
N VAL A 67 1.64 13.18 -11.09
CA VAL A 67 0.23 13.39 -11.39
C VAL A 67 0.02 13.73 -12.87
N GLU A 68 0.86 14.60 -13.43
CA GLU A 68 0.81 14.97 -14.85
C GLU A 68 1.14 13.80 -15.77
N LYS A 69 2.03 12.88 -15.35
CA LYS A 69 2.30 11.64 -16.10
C LYS A 69 1.03 10.80 -16.26
N TYR A 70 0.24 10.61 -15.20
CA TYR A 70 -1.03 9.90 -15.28
C TYR A 70 -2.05 10.64 -16.16
N GLN A 71 -2.10 11.97 -16.07
CA GLN A 71 -2.98 12.78 -16.92
C GLN A 71 -2.59 12.67 -18.41
N ALA A 72 -1.29 12.74 -18.72
CA ALA A 72 -0.76 12.59 -20.07
C ALA A 72 -1.07 11.20 -20.65
N GLN A 73 -0.85 10.15 -19.84
CA GLN A 73 -1.17 8.78 -20.21
C GLN A 73 -2.67 8.59 -20.47
N TYR A 74 -3.53 9.18 -19.64
CA TYR A 74 -4.97 9.14 -19.84
C TYR A 74 -5.40 9.84 -21.13
N GLN A 75 -4.84 11.01 -21.44
CA GLN A 75 -5.09 11.72 -22.70
C GLN A 75 -4.64 10.89 -23.90
N GLN A 76 -3.46 10.28 -23.84
CA GLN A 76 -2.97 9.41 -24.91
C GLN A 76 -3.90 8.22 -25.14
N ILE A 77 -4.31 7.53 -24.08
CA ILE A 77 -5.24 6.38 -24.16
C ILE A 77 -6.58 6.80 -24.76
N ARG A 78 -7.10 7.97 -24.35
CA ARG A 78 -8.37 8.50 -24.84
C ARG A 78 -8.32 8.84 -26.33
N ASN A 79 -7.16 9.27 -26.84
CA ASN A 79 -7.02 9.72 -28.22
C ASN A 79 -6.53 8.65 -29.19
N ASP A 80 -5.96 7.55 -28.70
CA ASP A 80 -5.50 6.45 -29.54
C ASP A 80 -6.67 5.84 -30.36
N PRO A 81 -6.60 5.87 -31.71
CA PRO A 81 -7.66 5.33 -32.56
C PRO A 81 -7.85 3.81 -32.38
N ARG A 82 -6.79 3.07 -32.03
CA ARG A 82 -6.87 1.63 -31.79
C ARG A 82 -7.69 1.33 -30.56
N ILE A 83 -7.51 2.13 -29.50
CA ILE A 83 -8.27 2.00 -28.26
C ILE A 83 -9.71 2.41 -28.49
N LYS A 84 -9.97 3.49 -29.26
CA LYS A 84 -11.33 3.87 -29.65
C LYS A 84 -12.03 2.76 -30.43
N GLN A 85 -11.37 2.15 -31.42
CA GLN A 85 -11.93 1.03 -32.18
C GLN A 85 -12.27 -0.16 -31.27
N LYS A 86 -11.34 -0.56 -30.39
CA LYS A 86 -11.59 -1.63 -29.42
C LYS A 86 -12.70 -1.29 -28.43
N MET A 87 -12.77 -0.05 -27.96
CA MET A 87 -13.86 0.39 -27.08
C MET A 87 -15.20 0.36 -27.79
N THR A 88 -15.28 0.81 -29.04
CA THR A 88 -16.49 0.73 -29.86
C THR A 88 -16.90 -0.73 -30.09
N GLU A 89 -15.95 -1.62 -30.35
CA GLU A 89 -16.21 -3.06 -30.49
C GLU A 89 -16.74 -3.67 -29.17
N LEU A 90 -16.09 -3.38 -28.04
CA LEU A 90 -16.54 -3.84 -26.72
C LEU A 90 -17.91 -3.28 -26.35
N TYR A 91 -18.17 -2.01 -26.68
CA TYR A 91 -19.46 -1.37 -26.47
C TYR A 91 -20.55 -2.02 -27.35
N GLY A 92 -20.24 -2.34 -28.60
CA GLY A 92 -21.12 -3.07 -29.51
C GLY A 92 -21.46 -4.47 -28.98
N ASN A 93 -20.44 -5.21 -28.54
CA ASN A 93 -20.62 -6.53 -27.92
C ASN A 93 -21.46 -6.45 -26.64
N ALA A 94 -21.21 -5.46 -25.78
CA ALA A 94 -21.99 -5.24 -24.57
C ALA A 94 -23.46 -4.89 -24.88
N ASN A 95 -23.70 -4.02 -25.87
CA ASN A 95 -25.04 -3.66 -26.31
C ASN A 95 -25.80 -4.86 -26.91
N GLN A 96 -25.11 -5.73 -27.65
CA GLN A 96 -25.67 -6.98 -28.17
C GLN A 96 -26.00 -7.96 -27.04
N MET A 97 -25.14 -8.10 -26.02
CA MET A 97 -25.40 -8.96 -24.86
C MET A 97 -26.58 -8.47 -24.01
N LEU A 98 -26.78 -7.15 -23.89
CA LEU A 98 -27.90 -6.54 -23.18
C LEU A 98 -29.22 -6.58 -23.98
N GLY A 99 -29.20 -7.11 -25.21
CA GLY A 99 -30.39 -7.23 -26.06
C GLY A 99 -31.01 -5.89 -26.46
N GLY A 100 -30.22 -4.81 -26.47
CA GLY A 100 -30.66 -3.46 -26.83
C GLY A 100 -31.69 -2.81 -25.90
N ARG A 101 -32.09 -3.47 -24.81
CA ARG A 101 -33.11 -2.94 -23.88
C ARG A 101 -32.57 -1.89 -22.91
N ALA A 102 -31.28 -1.95 -22.62
CA ALA A 102 -30.61 -1.01 -21.71
C ALA A 102 -29.32 -0.51 -22.35
N LYS A 103 -29.08 0.80 -22.24
CA LYS A 103 -27.78 1.37 -22.63
C LYS A 103 -26.70 0.83 -21.69
N PRO A 104 -25.52 0.44 -22.18
CA PRO A 104 -24.46 -0.13 -21.36
C PRO A 104 -23.96 0.84 -20.27
N GLU A 105 -24.12 2.16 -20.42
CA GLU A 105 -23.81 3.13 -19.36
C GLU A 105 -24.71 2.94 -18.14
N HIS A 106 -25.99 2.64 -18.34
CA HIS A 106 -26.91 2.35 -17.24
C HIS A 106 -26.61 1.00 -16.62
N ALA A 107 -26.25 0.00 -17.42
CA ALA A 107 -25.85 -1.31 -16.90
C ALA A 107 -24.55 -1.22 -16.07
N ALA A 108 -23.55 -0.47 -16.55
CA ALA A 108 -22.32 -0.21 -15.81
C ALA A 108 -22.57 0.60 -14.54
N GLY A 109 -23.42 1.63 -14.60
CA GLY A 109 -23.85 2.40 -13.43
C GLY A 109 -24.57 1.54 -12.40
N ALA A 110 -25.52 0.72 -12.83
CA ALA A 110 -26.23 -0.23 -11.96
C ALA A 110 -25.26 -1.26 -11.34
N MET A 111 -24.33 -1.80 -12.12
CA MET A 111 -23.29 -2.70 -11.63
C MET A 111 -22.39 -2.01 -10.59
N GLY A 112 -22.03 -0.75 -10.82
CA GLY A 112 -21.27 0.07 -9.87
C GLY A 112 -22.03 0.31 -8.56
N VAL A 113 -23.33 0.62 -8.63
CA VAL A 113 -24.18 0.76 -7.44
C VAL A 113 -24.30 -0.55 -6.69
N VAL A 114 -24.54 -1.68 -7.38
CA VAL A 114 -24.56 -3.01 -6.76
C VAL A 114 -23.22 -3.32 -6.10
N PHE A 115 -22.10 -2.99 -6.74
CA PHE A 115 -20.77 -3.17 -6.19
C PHE A 115 -20.52 -2.31 -4.93
N LEU A 116 -20.97 -1.05 -4.94
CA LEU A 116 -20.91 -0.17 -3.76
C LEU A 116 -21.81 -0.68 -2.62
N LEU A 117 -23.00 -1.18 -2.92
CA LEU A 117 -23.86 -1.82 -1.93
C LEU A 117 -23.20 -3.07 -1.34
N LEU A 118 -22.55 -3.90 -2.16
CA LEU A 118 -21.78 -5.04 -1.66
C LEU A 118 -20.62 -4.60 -0.76
N ILE A 119 -19.89 -3.55 -1.12
CA ILE A 119 -18.86 -2.95 -0.25
C ILE A 119 -19.46 -2.48 1.07
N TYR A 120 -20.63 -1.84 1.03
CA TYR A 120 -21.32 -1.36 2.22
C TYR A 120 -21.76 -2.51 3.15
N PHE A 121 -22.39 -3.55 2.61
CA PHE A 121 -22.91 -4.68 3.42
C PHE A 121 -21.84 -5.66 3.87
N VAL A 122 -20.88 -5.99 3.01
CA VAL A 122 -19.85 -7.00 3.28
C VAL A 122 -18.62 -6.36 3.95
N GLY A 123 -18.36 -5.09 3.68
CA GLY A 123 -17.17 -4.36 4.09
C GLY A 123 -16.08 -4.35 3.02
N PHE A 124 -15.38 -3.22 2.89
CA PHE A 124 -14.36 -2.99 1.85
C PHE A 124 -13.24 -4.04 1.86
N SER A 125 -12.70 -4.38 3.03
CA SER A 125 -11.61 -5.37 3.15
C SER A 125 -12.03 -6.76 2.66
N LYS A 126 -13.24 -7.20 3.03
CA LYS A 126 -13.79 -8.48 2.56
C LYS A 126 -14.05 -8.46 1.06
N MET A 127 -14.51 -7.34 0.51
CA MET A 127 -14.68 -7.20 -0.94
C MET A 127 -13.35 -7.30 -1.69
N ILE A 128 -12.28 -6.63 -1.23
CA ILE A 128 -10.95 -6.78 -1.83
C ILE A 128 -10.51 -8.24 -1.83
N MET A 129 -10.66 -8.92 -0.69
CA MET A 129 -10.28 -10.32 -0.56
C MET A 129 -11.11 -11.22 -1.49
N LEU A 130 -12.43 -11.03 -1.56
CA LEU A 130 -13.32 -11.76 -2.45
C LEU A 130 -12.96 -11.51 -3.93
N THR A 131 -12.76 -10.25 -4.33
CA THR A 131 -12.37 -9.90 -5.70
C THR A 131 -11.02 -10.51 -6.05
N SER A 132 -10.06 -10.51 -5.12
CA SER A 132 -8.75 -11.14 -5.34
C SER A 132 -8.86 -12.65 -5.50
N LEU A 133 -9.74 -13.31 -4.74
CA LEU A 133 -10.03 -14.74 -4.86
C LEU A 133 -10.66 -15.08 -6.22
N ILE A 134 -11.66 -14.29 -6.64
CA ILE A 134 -12.32 -14.46 -7.94
C ILE A 134 -11.33 -14.25 -9.08
N MET A 135 -10.47 -13.22 -8.99
CA MET A 135 -9.42 -12.97 -9.98
C MET A 135 -8.40 -14.10 -10.04
N LEU A 136 -8.02 -14.68 -8.89
CA LEU A 136 -7.11 -15.82 -8.84
C LEU A 136 -7.71 -17.06 -9.54
N VAL A 137 -8.95 -17.42 -9.21
CA VAL A 137 -9.65 -18.53 -9.88
C VAL A 137 -9.87 -18.23 -11.37
N GLY A 138 -10.23 -16.99 -11.69
CA GLY A 138 -10.42 -16.52 -13.05
C GLY A 138 -9.15 -16.63 -13.88
N LEU A 139 -7.98 -16.27 -13.33
CA LEU A 139 -6.70 -16.36 -14.02
C LEU A 139 -6.32 -17.81 -14.32
N ILE A 140 -6.54 -18.72 -13.36
CA ILE A 140 -6.31 -20.17 -13.54
C ILE A 140 -7.20 -20.73 -14.66
N VAL A 141 -8.45 -20.27 -14.74
CA VAL A 141 -9.48 -20.81 -15.64
C VAL A 141 -9.54 -20.09 -17.00
N ALA A 142 -8.99 -18.87 -17.10
CA ALA A 142 -9.09 -18.01 -18.28
C ALA A 142 -8.59 -18.66 -19.58
N PRO A 143 -7.43 -19.36 -19.62
CA PRO A 143 -6.97 -20.01 -20.86
C PRO A 143 -7.96 -21.06 -21.38
N ASP A 144 -8.60 -21.80 -20.48
CA ASP A 144 -9.58 -22.83 -20.84
C ASP A 144 -10.93 -22.23 -21.27
N ILE A 145 -11.35 -21.11 -20.65
CA ILE A 145 -12.52 -20.35 -21.12
C ILE A 145 -12.27 -19.82 -22.53
N GLN A 146 -11.08 -19.29 -22.81
CA GLN A 146 -10.73 -18.79 -24.14
C GLN A 146 -10.67 -19.90 -25.19
N ALA A 147 -10.13 -21.08 -24.84
CA ALA A 147 -10.00 -22.20 -25.77
C ALA A 147 -11.33 -22.92 -26.06
N PHE A 148 -12.16 -23.14 -25.04
CA PHE A 148 -13.33 -24.02 -25.15
C PHE A 148 -14.69 -23.29 -25.05
N GLY A 149 -14.68 -22.03 -24.59
CA GLY A 149 -15.87 -21.28 -24.24
C GLY A 149 -16.52 -21.74 -22.93
N ILE A 150 -17.37 -20.88 -22.36
CA ILE A 150 -18.04 -21.10 -21.05
C ILE A 150 -18.96 -22.33 -21.07
N LYS A 151 -19.46 -22.75 -22.24
CA LYS A 151 -20.42 -23.86 -22.39
C LYS A 151 -19.84 -25.24 -22.01
N LYS A 152 -18.52 -25.40 -22.04
CA LYS A 152 -17.84 -26.69 -21.77
C LYS A 152 -17.26 -26.78 -20.36
N TRP A 153 -18.02 -26.34 -19.35
CA TRP A 153 -17.56 -26.27 -17.95
C TRP A 153 -16.98 -27.59 -17.40
N LYS A 154 -17.53 -28.74 -17.81
CA LYS A 154 -17.00 -30.07 -17.40
C LYS A 154 -15.56 -30.29 -17.85
N LEU A 155 -15.20 -29.81 -19.04
CA LEU A 155 -13.84 -29.93 -19.57
C LEU A 155 -12.88 -29.00 -18.83
N ILE A 156 -13.34 -27.78 -18.52
CA ILE A 156 -12.62 -26.81 -17.71
C ILE A 156 -12.30 -27.39 -16.33
N LEU A 157 -13.31 -27.99 -15.66
CA LEU A 157 -13.11 -28.60 -14.35
C LEU A 157 -12.13 -29.78 -14.39
N ARG A 158 -12.14 -30.56 -15.48
CA ARG A 158 -11.21 -31.69 -15.67
C ARG A 158 -9.77 -31.21 -15.85
N ASN A 159 -9.56 -30.06 -16.48
CA ASN A 159 -8.23 -29.49 -16.71
C ASN A 159 -7.73 -28.64 -15.52
N PHE A 160 -8.62 -28.29 -14.58
CA PHE A 160 -8.31 -27.40 -13.46
C PHE A 160 -7.05 -27.80 -12.65
N PRO A 161 -6.81 -29.09 -12.29
CA PRO A 161 -5.60 -29.47 -11.56
C PRO A 161 -4.30 -29.21 -12.34
N THR A 162 -4.34 -29.41 -13.66
CA THR A 162 -3.20 -29.15 -14.55
C THR A 162 -2.92 -27.65 -14.61
N ARG A 163 -3.95 -26.82 -14.72
CA ARG A 163 -3.82 -25.35 -14.72
C ARG A 163 -3.30 -24.80 -13.39
N CYS A 164 -3.78 -25.31 -12.27
CA CYS A 164 -3.26 -24.94 -10.95
C CYS A 164 -1.75 -25.16 -10.87
N ARG A 165 -1.27 -26.30 -11.39
CA ARG A 165 0.17 -26.59 -11.43
C ARG A 165 0.91 -25.61 -12.33
N GLU A 166 0.44 -25.37 -13.55
CA GLU A 166 1.08 -24.42 -14.48
C GLU A 166 1.18 -23.02 -13.88
N THR A 167 0.12 -22.52 -13.22
CA THR A 167 0.13 -21.22 -12.55
C THR A 167 1.11 -21.17 -11.38
N ILE A 168 1.22 -22.24 -10.58
CA ILE A 168 2.19 -22.32 -9.48
C ILE A 168 3.63 -22.37 -10.02
N GLU A 169 3.90 -23.14 -11.06
CA GLU A 169 5.24 -23.22 -11.66
C GLU A 169 5.65 -21.90 -12.33
N GLN A 170 4.70 -21.13 -12.88
CA GLN A 170 4.93 -19.80 -13.42
C GLN A 170 5.22 -18.75 -12.33
N THR A 171 4.52 -18.82 -11.21
CA THR A 171 4.68 -17.86 -10.10
C THR A 171 5.87 -18.18 -9.20
N VAL A 172 6.20 -19.47 -9.06
CA VAL A 172 7.32 -19.96 -8.25
C VAL A 172 8.22 -20.82 -9.16
N PRO A 173 9.20 -20.23 -9.86
CA PRO A 173 10.06 -20.96 -10.79
C PRO A 173 10.79 -22.16 -10.16
N GLN A 174 11.08 -22.09 -8.86
CA GLN A 174 11.71 -23.16 -8.08
C GLN A 174 10.81 -24.39 -7.88
N ALA A 175 9.48 -24.23 -8.04
CA ALA A 175 8.53 -25.33 -7.93
C ALA A 175 8.42 -26.16 -9.22
N ARG A 176 9.08 -25.72 -10.30
CA ARG A 176 8.98 -26.34 -11.63
C ARG A 176 9.43 -27.80 -11.61
N GLY A 177 8.53 -28.71 -12.00
CA GLY A 177 8.79 -30.15 -12.04
C GLY A 177 8.70 -30.88 -10.69
N ARG A 178 8.53 -30.15 -9.58
CA ARG A 178 8.44 -30.74 -8.22
C ARG A 178 7.01 -30.89 -7.72
N VAL A 179 6.09 -30.07 -8.22
CA VAL A 179 4.69 -30.05 -7.77
C VAL A 179 3.85 -30.98 -8.65
N THR A 180 3.20 -31.97 -8.03
CA THR A 180 2.24 -32.84 -8.72
C THR A 180 0.90 -32.13 -8.89
N ASN A 181 0.13 -32.48 -9.93
CA ASN A 181 -1.21 -31.91 -10.18
C ASN A 181 -2.15 -31.95 -8.94
N PRO A 182 -2.26 -33.07 -8.18
CA PRO A 182 -3.12 -33.08 -6.99
C PRO A 182 -2.59 -32.17 -5.87
N MET A 183 -1.26 -32.03 -5.71
CA MET A 183 -0.68 -31.13 -4.71
C MET A 183 -0.95 -29.67 -5.05
N ALA A 184 -0.78 -29.28 -6.31
CA ALA A 184 -1.12 -27.94 -6.79
C ALA A 184 -2.60 -27.60 -6.58
N CYS A 185 -3.50 -28.53 -6.96
CA CYS A 185 -4.93 -28.38 -6.76
C CYS A 185 -5.28 -28.26 -5.27
N GLY A 186 -4.70 -29.13 -4.43
CA GLY A 186 -4.89 -29.11 -2.98
C GLY A 186 -4.45 -27.79 -2.35
N PHE A 187 -3.32 -27.22 -2.80
CA PHE A 187 -2.84 -25.92 -2.33
C PHE A 187 -3.80 -24.77 -2.69
N VAL A 188 -4.27 -24.71 -3.95
CA VAL A 188 -5.24 -23.70 -4.38
C VAL A 188 -6.55 -23.85 -3.63
N LEU A 189 -7.03 -25.09 -3.45
CA LEU A 189 -8.27 -25.37 -2.72
C LEU A 189 -8.13 -25.00 -1.24
N PHE A 190 -6.99 -25.26 -0.62
CA PHE A 190 -6.69 -24.82 0.74
C PHE A 190 -6.71 -23.29 0.85
N MET A 191 -6.08 -22.57 -0.07
CA MET A 191 -6.12 -21.10 -0.13
C MET A 191 -7.55 -20.56 -0.29
N ILE A 192 -8.35 -21.20 -1.14
CA ILE A 192 -9.77 -20.85 -1.31
C ILE A 192 -10.56 -21.10 -0.03
N LEU A 193 -10.33 -22.21 0.66
CA LEU A 193 -11.00 -22.52 1.93
C LEU A 193 -10.60 -21.54 3.04
N VAL A 194 -9.31 -21.19 3.14
CA VAL A 194 -8.82 -20.21 4.11
C VAL A 194 -9.42 -18.83 3.82
N ALA A 195 -9.39 -18.37 2.57
CA ALA A 195 -9.99 -17.11 2.16
C ALA A 195 -11.51 -17.11 2.36
N GLY A 196 -12.19 -18.21 2.03
CA GLY A 196 -13.62 -18.39 2.26
C GLY A 196 -13.95 -18.32 3.74
N ARG A 197 -13.19 -19.04 4.59
CA ARG A 197 -13.32 -18.96 6.05
C ARG A 197 -13.15 -17.54 6.56
N THR A 198 -12.13 -16.81 6.12
CA THR A 198 -11.93 -15.41 6.56
C THR A 198 -13.05 -14.49 6.07
N LEU A 199 -13.63 -14.74 4.89
CA LEU A 199 -14.75 -13.96 4.37
C LEU A 199 -16.04 -14.20 5.17
N PHE A 200 -16.39 -15.47 5.44
CA PHE A 200 -17.66 -15.85 6.06
C PHE A 200 -17.63 -15.81 7.59
N LEU A 201 -16.54 -16.23 8.24
CA LEU A 201 -16.46 -16.32 9.70
C LEU A 201 -15.98 -15.03 10.36
N SER A 202 -15.37 -14.09 9.62
CA SER A 202 -14.98 -12.77 10.14
C SER A 202 -16.14 -11.76 10.20
N SER A 203 -17.40 -12.21 10.30
CA SER A 203 -18.50 -11.34 10.76
C SER A 203 -18.45 -11.14 12.28
N GLY A 204 -17.25 -10.85 12.79
CA GLY A 204 -17.09 -10.34 14.13
C GLY A 204 -17.60 -8.92 14.14
N LYS A 205 -18.65 -8.65 14.93
CA LYS A 205 -19.04 -7.30 15.37
C LYS A 205 -17.80 -6.44 15.47
N ALA A 206 -17.76 -5.30 14.76
CA ALA A 206 -16.77 -4.27 14.98
C ALA A 206 -16.57 -4.18 16.49
N PRO A 207 -15.33 -4.27 17.00
CA PRO A 207 -15.10 -4.31 18.43
C PRO A 207 -15.84 -3.14 19.02
N SER A 208 -16.96 -3.44 19.71
CA SER A 208 -17.69 -2.44 20.44
C SER A 208 -16.64 -1.88 21.38
N VAL A 209 -16.21 -0.66 21.07
CA VAL A 209 -15.39 0.16 21.94
C VAL A 209 -16.17 0.11 23.24
N ALA A 210 -15.62 -0.61 24.22
CA ALA A 210 -16.28 -0.69 25.51
C ALA A 210 -16.51 0.78 25.91
N PRO A 211 -17.75 1.19 26.21
CA PRO A 211 -18.01 2.55 26.64
C PRO A 211 -17.01 2.82 27.75
N ASN A 212 -16.15 3.83 27.55
CA ASN A 212 -15.19 4.23 28.57
C ASN A 212 -15.96 4.29 29.89
N PRO A 213 -15.52 3.59 30.95
CA PRO A 213 -16.20 3.65 32.22
C PRO A 213 -16.38 5.14 32.56
N PRO A 214 -17.58 5.57 32.99
CA PRO A 214 -17.80 6.96 33.32
C PRO A 214 -16.72 7.35 34.31
N MET A 215 -15.83 8.26 33.87
CA MET A 215 -14.89 8.93 34.75
C MET A 215 -15.73 9.36 35.96
N MET A 216 -15.43 8.80 37.13
CA MET A 216 -15.99 9.25 38.39
C MET A 216 -15.60 10.72 38.47
N GLN A 217 -16.54 11.60 38.13
CA GLN A 217 -16.45 13.02 38.43
C GLN A 217 -16.45 13.07 39.95
N GLU A 218 -15.25 13.11 40.51
CA GLU A 218 -15.05 13.47 41.89
C GLU A 218 -15.59 14.88 42.06
N ALA A 219 -16.70 14.95 42.79
CA ALA A 219 -17.47 16.15 43.02
C ALA A 219 -16.71 17.06 44.00
N THR A 220 -15.66 17.72 43.52
CA THR A 220 -15.06 18.84 44.27
C THR A 220 -15.84 20.10 43.95
N ARG A 221 -16.86 20.33 44.78
CA ARG A 221 -17.59 21.59 44.87
C ARG A 221 -16.65 22.71 45.36
N THR A 222 -16.70 23.83 44.64
CA THR A 222 -16.54 25.22 45.13
C THR A 222 -15.12 25.80 45.16
N ALA A 223 -14.75 26.54 44.10
CA ALA A 223 -14.56 27.99 44.20
C ALA A 223 -14.40 28.60 42.79
N THR A 224 -15.32 29.51 42.49
CA THR A 224 -15.29 30.48 41.39
C THR A 224 -13.91 31.09 41.14
N ARG A 225 -13.28 30.81 39.98
CA ARG A 225 -12.39 31.77 39.31
C ARG A 225 -12.15 31.43 37.84
N SER A 226 -12.59 32.36 37.00
CA SER A 226 -12.06 32.72 35.68
C SER A 226 -12.00 31.66 34.57
N LEU A 227 -12.91 31.83 33.61
CA LEU A 227 -12.69 31.53 32.20
C LEU A 227 -11.36 32.14 31.70
N LEU A 228 -10.33 31.33 31.50
CA LEU A 228 -9.30 31.57 30.48
C LEU A 228 -8.54 30.28 30.17
N ASP A 229 -8.59 29.87 28.90
CA ASP A 229 -7.67 28.96 28.18
C ASP A 229 -7.12 27.71 28.89
N THR A 230 -7.77 26.56 28.66
CA THR A 230 -7.21 25.22 28.99
C THR A 230 -7.08 24.34 27.74
N THR A 231 -6.92 24.94 26.55
CA THR A 231 -6.61 24.25 25.29
C THR A 231 -5.15 24.43 24.84
N THR A 232 -4.33 25.13 25.62
CA THR A 232 -2.95 25.48 25.25
C THR A 232 -1.87 24.58 25.86
N THR A 233 -2.16 23.81 26.91
CA THR A 233 -1.13 23.08 27.69
C THR A 233 -0.58 21.82 26.99
N THR A 234 -1.38 21.12 26.17
CA THR A 234 -0.87 19.96 25.41
C THR A 234 -0.01 20.36 24.22
N THR A 235 -0.19 21.56 23.68
CA THR A 235 0.66 22.12 22.64
C THR A 235 2.01 22.55 23.20
N THR A 236 2.05 23.10 24.42
CA THR A 236 3.31 23.51 25.07
C THR A 236 4.25 22.34 25.33
N ALA A 237 3.73 21.18 25.75
CA ALA A 237 4.57 19.99 26.00
C ALA A 237 5.17 19.41 24.71
N LYS A 238 4.41 19.38 23.60
CA LYS A 238 4.92 18.94 22.30
C LYS A 238 5.96 19.92 21.74
N ASN A 239 5.72 21.22 21.91
CA ASN A 239 6.66 22.25 21.49
C ASN A 239 7.97 22.17 22.28
N ALA A 240 7.91 21.92 23.60
CA ALA A 240 9.11 21.77 24.43
C ALA A 240 9.97 20.56 24.02
N ILE A 241 9.34 19.45 23.62
CA ILE A 241 10.07 18.26 23.14
C ILE A 241 10.70 18.53 21.76
N ASP A 242 9.98 19.15 20.82
CA ASP A 242 10.51 19.50 19.51
C ASP A 242 11.65 20.53 19.59
N GLU A 243 11.55 21.47 20.53
CA GLU A 243 12.57 22.48 20.78
C GLU A 243 13.82 21.84 21.40
N ALA A 244 13.67 20.96 22.39
CA ALA A 244 14.78 20.19 22.96
C ALA A 244 15.49 19.32 21.89
N TYR A 245 14.74 18.75 20.95
CA TYR A 245 15.30 17.96 19.86
C TYR A 245 16.09 18.83 18.86
N LYS A 246 15.57 20.01 18.50
CA LYS A 246 16.28 20.99 17.65
C LYS A 246 17.55 21.50 18.31
N MET A 247 17.52 21.73 19.61
CA MET A 247 18.68 22.16 20.39
C MET A 247 19.81 21.13 20.36
N GLY A 248 19.51 19.85 20.58
CA GLY A 248 20.51 18.78 20.46
C GLY A 248 21.05 18.61 19.03
N TYR A 249 20.21 18.83 18.02
CA TYR A 249 20.62 18.77 16.62
C TYR A 249 21.58 19.92 16.24
N ASN A 250 21.35 21.12 16.75
CA ASN A 250 22.19 22.30 16.50
C ASN A 250 23.57 22.17 17.19
N ASP A 251 23.62 21.63 18.41
CA ASP A 251 24.86 21.33 19.11
C ASP A 251 25.70 20.30 18.32
N ALA A 252 25.06 19.24 17.82
CA ALA A 252 25.72 18.19 17.04
C ALA A 252 26.22 18.68 15.67
N THR A 253 25.44 19.51 14.97
CA THR A 253 25.86 20.09 13.67
C THR A 253 26.97 21.13 13.82
N SER A 254 27.05 21.79 14.97
CA SER A 254 28.12 22.75 15.31
C SER A 254 29.37 22.09 15.91
N SER A 255 29.41 20.74 16.00
CA SER A 255 30.48 19.97 16.65
C SER A 255 30.77 20.40 18.10
N LEU A 256 29.75 20.89 18.80
CA LEU A 256 29.83 21.27 20.20
C LEU A 256 29.48 20.07 21.11
N PRO A 257 30.00 20.01 22.34
CA PRO A 257 29.59 19.00 23.31
C PRO A 257 28.10 19.15 23.63
N PHE A 258 27.38 18.04 23.78
CA PHE A 258 25.96 18.06 24.10
C PHE A 258 25.67 18.93 25.34
N GLY A 259 24.81 19.93 25.21
CA GLY A 259 24.37 20.76 26.33
C GLY A 259 25.18 22.04 26.58
N THR A 260 26.13 22.43 25.72
CA THR A 260 26.93 23.64 25.97
C THR A 260 26.23 24.93 25.58
N ALA A 261 25.49 24.98 24.46
CA ALA A 261 24.75 26.17 24.06
C ALA A 261 23.27 26.09 24.48
N SER A 262 22.67 24.92 24.28
CA SER A 262 21.25 24.65 24.57
C SER A 262 20.86 24.77 26.04
N LEU A 263 21.72 24.34 26.96
CA LEU A 263 21.44 24.35 28.40
C LEU A 263 21.72 25.72 29.02
N ALA A 264 22.59 26.53 28.41
CA ALA A 264 22.88 27.89 28.88
C ALA A 264 21.67 28.81 28.68
N GLU A 265 21.05 28.77 27.49
CA GLU A 265 19.87 29.57 27.16
C GLU A 265 18.65 29.17 28.01
N LEU A 266 18.47 27.86 28.25
CA LEU A 266 17.40 27.36 29.11
C LEU A 266 17.63 27.75 30.58
N LYS A 267 18.88 27.75 31.03
CA LYS A 267 19.25 28.20 32.39
C LYS A 267 19.06 29.71 32.56
N GLU A 268 19.29 30.51 31.52
CA GLU A 268 19.03 31.95 31.49
C GLU A 268 17.53 32.26 31.53
N GLN A 269 16.71 31.55 30.74
CA GLN A 269 15.26 31.69 30.81
C GLN A 269 14.68 31.26 32.17
N VAL A 270 15.18 30.17 32.75
CA VAL A 270 14.75 29.71 34.08
C VAL A 270 15.17 30.69 35.17
N SER A 271 16.37 31.26 35.10
CA SER A 271 16.84 32.25 36.09
C SER A 271 16.14 33.61 35.97
N ALA A 272 15.75 34.02 34.75
CA ALA A 272 14.88 35.17 34.53
C ALA A 272 13.47 34.96 35.09
N ALA A 273 12.90 33.75 34.93
CA ALA A 273 11.58 33.40 35.48
C ALA A 273 11.58 33.23 37.01
N THR A 274 12.71 32.82 37.60
CA THR A 274 12.83 32.58 39.05
C THR A 274 12.86 33.89 39.86
N SER A 275 13.16 35.03 39.23
CA SER A 275 13.27 36.32 39.94
C SER A 275 11.90 36.99 40.24
N ALA A 276 10.78 36.44 39.76
CA ALA A 276 9.45 37.05 39.90
C ALA A 276 8.38 36.16 40.54
N SER A 277 8.72 34.94 40.98
CA SER A 277 7.72 33.99 41.46
C SER A 277 8.22 33.26 42.71
N SER A 278 7.57 33.56 43.84
CA SER A 278 7.69 32.79 45.08
C SER A 278 7.33 31.33 44.78
N VAL A 279 8.34 30.47 44.77
CA VAL A 279 8.24 29.04 44.47
C VAL A 279 7.18 28.41 45.40
N PRO A 280 5.99 28.03 44.88
CA PRO A 280 5.04 27.27 45.68
C PRO A 280 5.66 25.89 45.97
N PRO A 281 5.35 25.29 47.13
CA PRO A 281 5.90 24.01 47.54
C PRO A 281 5.72 22.98 46.42
N THR A 282 6.81 22.29 46.09
CA THR A 282 6.85 21.21 45.10
C THR A 282 5.72 20.24 45.41
N GLN A 283 4.64 20.31 44.62
CA GLN A 283 3.62 19.27 44.64
C GLN A 283 4.31 18.03 44.10
N ASP A 284 4.37 16.99 44.94
CA ASP A 284 4.77 15.65 44.53
C ASP A 284 4.05 15.36 43.21
N ILE A 285 4.84 15.18 42.15
CA ILE A 285 4.31 14.80 40.85
C ILE A 285 3.73 13.41 41.07
N LEU A 286 2.42 13.36 41.34
CA LEU A 286 1.66 12.14 41.44
C LEU A 286 1.80 11.49 40.08
N TYR A 287 2.67 10.48 40.01
CA TYR A 287 2.81 9.63 38.84
C TYR A 287 1.48 8.91 38.69
N ASP A 288 0.57 9.52 37.93
CA ASP A 288 -0.59 8.83 37.39
C ASP A 288 -0.04 7.67 36.57
N TYR A 289 -0.12 6.47 37.16
CA TYR A 289 0.18 5.25 36.45
C TYR A 289 -0.63 5.29 35.15
N PRO A 290 0.02 5.18 33.98
CA PRO A 290 -0.72 5.18 32.73
C PRO A 290 -1.78 4.08 32.85
N PRO A 291 -3.05 4.38 32.51
CA PRO A 291 -4.12 3.41 32.67
C PRO A 291 -3.69 2.10 32.01
N PRO A 292 -3.95 0.95 32.65
CA PRO A 292 -3.53 -0.34 32.13
C PRO A 292 -3.98 -0.44 30.67
N PRO A 293 -3.09 -0.87 29.76
CA PRO A 293 -3.40 -0.90 28.34
C PRO A 293 -4.73 -1.66 28.17
N PRO A 294 -5.69 -1.09 27.40
CA PRO A 294 -7.00 -1.68 27.28
C PRO A 294 -6.86 -3.15 26.89
N PRO A 295 -7.65 -4.06 27.49
CA PRO A 295 -7.52 -5.49 27.24
C PRO A 295 -7.61 -5.74 25.73
N GLN A 296 -6.46 -6.10 25.14
CA GLN A 296 -6.40 -6.43 23.71
C GLN A 296 -7.23 -7.70 23.51
N LYS A 297 -8.45 -7.54 22.98
CA LYS A 297 -9.33 -8.68 22.67
C LYS A 297 -8.59 -9.60 21.70
N SER A 298 -8.13 -10.74 22.19
CA SER A 298 -7.18 -11.63 21.53
C SER A 298 -7.78 -12.55 20.47
N GLY A 299 -8.77 -12.08 19.71
CA GLY A 299 -9.68 -12.97 18.97
C GLY A 299 -9.67 -12.88 17.45
N GLY A 300 -8.71 -12.20 16.83
CA GLY A 300 -8.70 -12.00 15.38
C GLY A 300 -7.35 -12.32 14.74
N PHE A 301 -7.40 -12.82 13.50
CA PHE A 301 -6.25 -12.87 12.59
C PHE A 301 -5.81 -11.45 12.26
N GLY A 302 -5.06 -10.83 13.18
CA GLY A 302 -4.62 -9.46 13.10
C GLY A 302 -3.35 -9.28 12.26
N MET A 303 -2.92 -8.03 12.08
CA MET A 303 -1.65 -7.70 11.44
C MET A 303 -0.45 -8.42 12.08
N GLY A 304 -0.51 -8.70 13.39
CA GLY A 304 0.51 -9.49 14.09
C GLY A 304 0.63 -10.93 13.57
N SER A 305 -0.49 -11.59 13.24
CA SER A 305 -0.49 -12.92 12.64
C SER A 305 0.07 -12.92 11.22
N ILE A 306 -0.23 -11.87 10.43
CA ILE A 306 0.33 -11.69 9.07
C ILE A 306 1.85 -11.49 9.14
N MET A 307 2.32 -10.63 10.05
CA MET A 307 3.75 -10.40 10.26
C MET A 307 4.45 -11.68 10.73
N SER A 308 3.81 -12.45 11.61
CA SER A 308 4.32 -13.75 12.08
C SER A 308 4.43 -14.75 10.94
N LEU A 309 3.43 -14.82 10.05
CA LEU A 309 3.46 -15.70 8.87
C LEU A 309 4.58 -15.30 7.91
N PHE A 310 4.77 -13.99 7.67
CA PHE A 310 5.85 -13.50 6.82
C PHE A 310 7.23 -13.80 7.41
N MET A 311 7.40 -13.61 8.72
CA MET A 311 8.64 -13.94 9.42
C MET A 311 8.96 -15.42 9.34
N ILE A 312 8.00 -16.31 9.63
CA ILE A 312 8.18 -17.76 9.50
C ILE A 312 8.53 -18.12 8.05
N GLY A 313 7.78 -17.62 7.07
CA GLY A 313 8.03 -17.90 5.66
C GLY A 313 9.42 -17.47 5.20
N ARG A 314 9.84 -16.25 5.57
CA ARG A 314 11.18 -15.74 5.27
C ARG A 314 12.26 -16.57 5.95
N THR A 315 12.13 -16.86 7.24
CA THR A 315 13.12 -17.64 7.99
C THR A 315 13.23 -19.06 7.44
N CYS A 316 12.12 -19.70 7.10
CA CYS A 316 12.12 -21.00 6.45
C CYS A 316 12.84 -20.96 5.10
N MET A 317 12.55 -19.99 4.23
CA MET A 317 13.26 -19.87 2.95
C MET A 317 14.77 -19.63 3.13
N GLN A 318 15.15 -18.71 4.00
CA GLN A 318 16.57 -18.36 4.21
C GLN A 318 17.39 -19.52 4.76
N ASN A 319 16.79 -20.37 5.61
CA ASN A 319 17.50 -21.48 6.24
C ASN A 319 17.34 -22.80 5.48
N GLY A 320 16.31 -22.94 4.65
CA GLY A 320 16.00 -24.17 3.92
C GLY A 320 16.39 -24.17 2.45
N MET A 321 16.75 -23.04 1.84
CA MET A 321 17.20 -23.01 0.44
C MET A 321 18.66 -23.42 0.29
N THR A 322 18.92 -24.39 -0.59
CA THR A 322 20.26 -24.71 -1.07
C THR A 322 20.73 -23.67 -2.10
N GLY A 323 22.03 -23.64 -2.39
CA GLY A 323 22.61 -22.74 -3.41
C GLY A 323 22.00 -22.89 -4.80
N ASP A 324 21.42 -24.06 -5.10
CA ASP A 324 20.72 -24.35 -6.36
C ASP A 324 19.26 -23.83 -6.37
N GLY A 325 18.83 -23.14 -5.31
CA GLY A 325 17.45 -22.67 -5.14
C GLY A 325 16.46 -23.77 -4.75
N ASN A 326 16.94 -24.95 -4.38
CA ASN A 326 16.11 -26.07 -3.96
C ASN A 326 15.84 -25.99 -2.45
N PHE A 327 14.60 -26.22 -2.03
CA PHE A 327 14.30 -26.31 -0.61
C PHE A 327 14.66 -27.71 -0.07
N ASP A 328 15.52 -27.77 0.95
CA ASP A 328 15.90 -28.98 1.66
C ASP A 328 15.48 -28.90 3.15
N PRO A 329 14.53 -29.75 3.60
CA PRO A 329 14.06 -29.74 4.98
C PRO A 329 15.13 -30.18 5.99
N GLN A 330 16.12 -30.99 5.58
CA GLN A 330 17.22 -31.38 6.46
C GLN A 330 18.16 -30.21 6.71
N LEU A 331 18.48 -29.46 5.64
CA LEU A 331 19.26 -28.24 5.73
C LEU A 331 18.55 -27.18 6.58
N LEU A 332 17.23 -27.03 6.43
CA LEU A 332 16.42 -26.16 7.29
C LEU A 332 16.64 -26.53 8.76
N LEU A 333 16.48 -27.79 9.12
CA LEU A 333 16.59 -28.25 10.51
C LEU A 333 18.01 -28.01 11.07
N ALA A 334 19.05 -28.30 10.28
CA ALA A 334 20.43 -28.06 10.64
C ALA A 334 20.73 -26.56 10.87
N ASN A 335 20.28 -25.70 9.95
CA ASN A 335 20.48 -24.25 10.07
C ASN A 335 19.65 -23.63 11.21
N LEU A 336 18.46 -24.17 11.49
CA LEU A 336 17.63 -23.74 12.62
C LEU A 336 18.30 -24.05 13.96
N GLN A 337 19.07 -25.14 14.05
CA GLN A 337 19.88 -25.46 15.23
C GLN A 337 21.06 -24.49 15.41
N LEU A 338 21.66 -24.00 14.32
CA LEU A 338 22.78 -23.06 14.34
C LEU A 338 22.37 -21.60 14.54
N MET A 339 21.08 -21.29 14.47
CA MET A 339 20.57 -19.92 14.55
C MET A 339 20.83 -19.26 15.93
N PRO A 340 21.16 -17.95 15.99
CA PRO A 340 21.29 -17.22 17.24
C PRO A 340 20.04 -17.29 18.12
N MET A 341 20.22 -17.39 19.44
CA MET A 341 19.12 -17.50 20.41
C MET A 341 18.01 -16.43 20.27
N PRO A 342 18.28 -15.13 20.04
CA PRO A 342 17.21 -14.15 19.89
C PRO A 342 16.33 -14.40 18.66
N GLN A 343 16.91 -14.88 17.55
CA GLN A 343 16.14 -15.20 16.34
C GLN A 343 15.25 -16.44 16.54
N LYS A 344 15.76 -17.46 17.26
CA LYS A 344 14.96 -18.63 17.67
C LYS A 344 13.76 -18.21 18.53
N ALA A 345 13.96 -17.28 19.47
CA ALA A 345 12.88 -16.77 20.32
C ALA A 345 11.80 -16.04 19.50
N ILE A 346 12.20 -15.18 18.56
CA ILE A 346 11.26 -14.47 17.66
C ILE A 346 10.51 -15.47 16.77
N LEU A 347 11.19 -16.48 16.22
CA LEU A 347 10.55 -17.52 15.42
C LEU A 347 9.54 -18.31 16.25
N GLY A 348 9.91 -18.74 17.47
CA GLY A 348 9.03 -19.44 18.39
C GLY A 348 7.78 -18.62 18.75
N PHE A 349 7.95 -17.32 19.03
CA PHE A 349 6.84 -16.41 19.28
C PHE A 349 5.94 -16.23 18.06
N SER A 350 6.52 -16.15 16.86
CA SER A 350 5.77 -16.07 15.60
C SER A 350 4.94 -17.33 15.37
N VAL A 351 5.51 -18.52 15.59
CA VAL A 351 4.80 -19.81 15.48
C VAL A 351 3.68 -19.90 16.52
N PHE A 352 3.95 -19.50 17.76
CA PHE A 352 2.93 -19.46 18.81
C PHE A 352 1.76 -18.54 18.46
N ASN A 353 2.03 -17.32 18.00
CA ASN A 353 0.99 -16.39 17.57
C ASN A 353 0.18 -16.92 16.38
N LEU A 354 0.84 -17.62 15.46
CA LEU A 354 0.17 -18.25 14.33
C LEU A 354 -0.76 -19.37 14.80
N LEU A 355 -0.27 -20.29 15.64
CA LEU A 355 -1.06 -21.38 16.21
C LEU A 355 -2.24 -20.85 17.02
N ARG A 356 -2.00 -19.84 17.86
CA ARG A 356 -3.03 -19.15 18.64
C ARG A 356 -4.07 -18.44 17.79
N ALA A 357 -3.71 -17.99 16.58
CA ALA A 357 -4.67 -17.37 15.66
C ALA A 357 -5.56 -18.40 14.93
N PHE A 358 -5.12 -19.67 14.87
CA PHE A 358 -5.87 -20.75 14.23
C PHE A 358 -6.70 -21.59 15.22
N LEU A 359 -6.24 -21.71 16.46
CA LEU A 359 -6.98 -22.27 17.60
C LEU A 359 -8.02 -21.26 18.10
#